data_AF-A0A7Y2FTP3-F1
#
_entry.id   AF-A0A7Y2FTP3-F1
#
_cell.length_a   1.000
_cell.length_b   1.000
_cell.length_c   1.000
_cell.angle_alpha   90.00
_cell.angle_beta   90.00
_cell.angle_gamma   90.00
#
_symmetry.space_group_name_H-M   'P 1'
#
loop_
_entity.id
_entity.type
_entity.pdbx_description
1 polymer ?
#
loop_
_entity_poly.entity_id
_entity_poly.type
_entity_poly.pdbx_seq_one_letter_code
_entity_poly.pdbx_strand_id
1 'polypeptide(L)'
;GPIGGDLSHEFLILADTGESEVFFDRDFYDMNWSEFEIDYDDVAKVADVVEDFTSKYAATDEMHDVSEYEAKVPAGKRLSGRGIEVGHIFFFGTKYAEPLGCVVQDEAGKSVTIHSGSYGVGVSRLAGAIIEASHDEAGIIWPEAVAPFRVGLINLKSGDAETDAMCDKIYGELTNADVTVLYDDKDDRAGGKFARMDLIGLPWQVIIGPRGLKDGIAEVKNRATGERENVLLDQVAARFTN
;
A
#
# COMPACT_ATOMS: atom_id res chain seq x y z
N GLY A 1 21.14 16.24 2.05
CA GLY A 1 21.02 16.48 3.53
C GLY A 1 22.27 16.06 4.31
N PRO A 2 22.23 16.05 5.66
CA PRO A 2 23.39 15.76 6.53
C PRO A 2 23.90 14.31 6.44
N ILE A 3 23.11 13.40 5.86
CA ILE A 3 23.51 12.01 5.53
C ILE A 3 24.67 12.00 4.52
N GLY A 4 24.73 12.99 3.62
CA GLY A 4 25.78 13.12 2.60
C GLY A 4 25.51 12.29 1.35
N GLY A 5 26.47 12.31 0.41
CA GLY A 5 26.26 11.78 -0.94
C GLY A 5 25.60 12.77 -1.88
N ASP A 6 25.70 12.48 -3.17
CA ASP A 6 25.07 13.18 -4.30
C ASP A 6 24.10 12.28 -5.09
N LEU A 7 24.12 10.98 -4.84
CA LEU A 7 23.17 10.00 -5.36
C LEU A 7 22.13 9.66 -4.30
N SER A 8 20.97 10.30 -4.38
CA SER A 8 19.84 10.07 -3.48
C SER A 8 18.50 10.16 -4.19
N HIS A 9 17.55 9.34 -3.78
CA HIS A 9 16.16 9.38 -4.26
C HIS A 9 15.18 9.24 -3.09
N GLU A 10 14.11 10.02 -3.17
CA GLU A 10 12.95 9.95 -2.28
C GLU A 10 11.83 9.15 -2.96
N PHE A 11 11.13 8.35 -2.18
CA PHE A 11 9.94 7.62 -2.60
C PHE A 11 8.74 8.29 -1.95
N LEU A 12 7.87 8.88 -2.77
CA LEU A 12 6.72 9.65 -2.32
C LEU A 12 5.41 9.00 -2.74
N ILE A 13 4.41 9.05 -1.86
CA ILE A 13 3.02 8.74 -2.18
C ILE A 13 2.29 10.06 -2.41
N LEU A 14 1.59 10.20 -3.54
CA LEU A 14 0.79 11.40 -3.82
C LEU A 14 -0.36 11.54 -2.82
N ALA A 15 -0.45 12.71 -2.20
CA ALA A 15 -1.50 13.07 -1.26
C ALA A 15 -1.62 14.60 -1.19
N ASP A 16 -2.85 15.13 -1.19
CA ASP A 16 -3.10 16.59 -1.19
C ASP A 16 -2.51 17.31 0.04
N THR A 17 -2.33 16.58 1.15
CA THR A 17 -1.77 17.07 2.42
C THR A 17 -0.26 16.86 2.54
N GLY A 18 0.38 16.25 1.53
CA GLY A 18 1.79 15.88 1.55
C GLY A 18 2.75 17.06 1.75
N GLU A 19 3.85 16.84 2.46
CA GLU A 19 4.79 17.91 2.81
C GLU A 19 5.52 18.50 1.60
N SER A 20 5.85 17.69 0.60
CA SER A 20 6.69 18.07 -0.54
C SER A 20 5.82 18.32 -1.78
N GLU A 21 6.10 19.39 -2.52
CA GLU A 21 5.56 19.57 -3.86
C GLU A 21 6.39 18.75 -4.86
N VAL A 22 5.72 18.13 -5.83
CA VAL A 22 6.35 17.25 -6.81
C VAL A 22 5.88 17.58 -8.22
N PHE A 23 6.80 17.41 -9.18
CA PHE A 23 6.60 17.63 -10.60
C PHE A 23 7.09 16.41 -11.37
N PHE A 24 6.23 15.80 -12.18
CA PHE A 24 6.57 14.52 -12.81
C PHE A 24 5.83 14.31 -14.14
N ASP A 25 6.44 13.48 -14.97
CA ASP A 25 5.86 12.99 -16.21
C ASP A 25 4.71 12.00 -15.91
N ARG A 26 3.57 12.17 -16.58
CA ARG A 26 2.50 11.17 -16.56
C ARG A 26 2.99 9.78 -16.97
N ASP A 27 3.92 9.68 -17.92
CA ASP A 27 4.45 8.39 -18.34
C ASP A 27 5.24 7.68 -17.23
N PHE A 28 5.77 8.42 -16.25
CA PHE A 28 6.36 7.85 -15.03
C PHE A 28 5.28 7.36 -14.07
N TYR A 29 4.25 8.18 -13.88
CA TYR A 29 3.13 7.85 -12.99
C TYR A 29 2.33 6.63 -13.45
N ASP A 30 2.09 6.50 -14.75
CA ASP A 30 1.31 5.43 -15.36
C ASP A 30 2.12 4.12 -15.55
N MET A 31 3.39 4.07 -15.13
CA MET A 31 4.20 2.84 -15.23
C MET A 31 3.56 1.71 -14.43
N ASN A 32 3.56 0.49 -14.99
CA ASN A 32 3.13 -0.69 -14.26
C ASN A 32 4.30 -1.25 -13.42
N TRP A 33 4.36 -0.83 -12.17
CA TRP A 33 5.38 -1.24 -11.20
C TRP A 33 5.39 -2.74 -10.87
N SER A 34 4.32 -3.48 -11.21
CA SER A 34 4.20 -4.92 -10.91
C SER A 34 4.75 -5.85 -12.00
N GLU A 35 5.15 -5.33 -13.16
CA GLU A 35 5.64 -6.14 -14.30
C GLU A 35 7.16 -6.34 -14.31
N PHE A 36 7.90 -5.71 -13.38
CA PHE A 36 9.35 -5.83 -13.33
C PHE A 36 9.77 -7.16 -12.70
N GLU A 37 10.25 -8.09 -13.53
CA GLU A 37 11.08 -9.20 -13.06
C GLU A 37 12.54 -8.73 -12.97
N ILE A 38 13.07 -8.63 -11.76
CA ILE A 38 14.43 -8.16 -11.52
C ILE A 38 15.29 -9.34 -11.06
N ASP A 39 16.30 -9.68 -11.86
CA ASP A 39 17.40 -10.52 -11.41
C ASP A 39 18.39 -9.66 -10.62
N TYR A 40 18.29 -9.69 -9.29
CA TYR A 40 19.15 -8.90 -8.40
C TYR A 40 20.62 -9.34 -8.42
N ASP A 41 20.93 -10.53 -8.94
CA ASP A 41 22.30 -11.03 -9.09
C ASP A 41 22.95 -10.54 -10.41
N ASP A 42 22.17 -10.04 -11.36
CA ASP A 42 22.64 -9.44 -12.61
C ASP A 42 22.65 -7.90 -12.52
N VAL A 43 23.85 -7.34 -12.31
CA VAL A 43 24.07 -5.89 -12.20
C VAL A 43 23.59 -5.12 -13.44
N ALA A 44 23.71 -5.70 -14.64
CA ALA A 44 23.26 -5.04 -15.86
C ALA A 44 21.72 -4.98 -15.89
N LYS A 45 21.04 -6.04 -15.46
CA LYS A 45 19.58 -6.06 -15.37
C LYS A 45 19.03 -5.09 -14.35
N VAL A 46 19.69 -4.97 -13.19
CA VAL A 46 19.34 -3.95 -12.20
C VAL A 46 19.54 -2.54 -12.78
N ALA A 47 20.64 -2.31 -13.50
CA ALA A 47 20.92 -1.01 -14.13
C ALA A 47 19.88 -0.64 -15.20
N ASP A 48 19.45 -1.59 -16.04
CA ASP A 48 18.40 -1.39 -17.04
C ASP A 48 17.10 -0.88 -16.40
N VAL A 49 16.70 -1.45 -15.25
CA VAL A 49 15.50 -1.05 -14.52
C VAL A 49 15.65 0.36 -13.92
N VAL A 50 16.81 0.65 -13.32
CA VAL A 50 17.09 1.98 -12.75
C VAL A 50 17.10 3.05 -13.85
N GLU A 51 17.66 2.75 -15.03
CA GLU A 51 17.65 3.64 -16.18
C GLU A 51 16.22 3.90 -16.67
N ASP A 52 15.37 2.87 -16.79
CA ASP A 52 13.96 3.07 -17.17
C ASP A 52 13.21 3.97 -16.18
N PHE A 53 13.47 3.80 -14.87
CA PHE A 53 12.80 4.58 -13.81
C PHE A 53 13.25 6.04 -13.82
N THR A 54 14.53 6.29 -14.07
CA THR A 54 15.13 7.63 -14.02
C THR A 54 15.15 8.35 -15.37
N SER A 55 14.80 7.65 -16.46
CA SER A 55 14.71 8.25 -17.81
C SER A 55 13.58 9.27 -17.93
N LYS A 56 12.52 9.12 -17.13
CA LYS A 56 11.33 9.97 -17.12
C LYS A 56 11.48 11.02 -16.02
N TYR A 57 11.02 12.24 -16.29
CA TYR A 57 11.20 13.34 -15.35
C TYR A 57 10.34 13.14 -14.10
N ALA A 58 10.97 13.20 -12.93
CA ALA A 58 10.31 13.28 -11.63
C ALA A 58 11.23 14.03 -10.66
N ALA A 59 10.73 15.10 -10.05
CA ALA A 59 11.50 15.92 -9.12
C ALA A 59 10.61 16.47 -8.00
N THR A 60 11.17 16.59 -6.80
CA THR A 60 10.63 17.45 -5.74
C THR A 60 10.89 18.91 -6.07
N ASP A 61 10.16 19.82 -5.44
CA ASP A 61 10.35 21.28 -5.55
C ASP A 61 11.80 21.72 -5.33
N GLU A 62 12.52 21.10 -4.39
CA GLU A 62 13.93 21.38 -4.13
C GLU A 62 14.85 21.13 -5.36
N MET A 63 14.51 20.14 -6.18
CA MET A 63 15.30 19.71 -7.33
C MET A 63 14.65 20.03 -8.68
N HIS A 64 13.50 20.73 -8.67
CA HIS A 64 12.73 20.99 -9.86
C HIS A 64 13.40 22.05 -10.77
N ASP A 65 13.94 21.61 -11.90
CA ASP A 65 14.31 22.49 -13.02
C ASP A 65 13.17 22.59 -14.03
N VAL A 66 12.56 23.78 -14.09
CA VAL A 66 11.44 24.08 -15.00
C VAL A 66 11.86 23.93 -16.47
N SER A 67 13.05 24.42 -16.85
CA SER A 67 13.49 24.39 -18.25
C SER A 67 13.72 22.96 -18.73
N GLU A 68 14.32 22.13 -17.89
CA GLU A 68 14.50 20.71 -18.16
C GLU A 68 13.14 19.99 -18.23
N TYR A 69 12.25 20.25 -17.28
CA TYR A 69 10.92 19.65 -17.25
C TYR A 69 10.13 19.97 -18.52
N GLU A 70 10.14 21.23 -18.93
CA GLU A 70 9.41 21.65 -20.12
C GLU A 70 10.01 21.10 -21.42
N ALA A 71 11.33 20.91 -21.46
CA ALA A 71 12.03 20.31 -22.58
C ALA A 71 11.81 18.79 -22.69
N LYS A 72 11.77 18.08 -21.56
CA LYS A 72 11.61 16.62 -21.52
C LYS A 72 10.15 16.16 -21.59
N VAL A 73 9.24 16.90 -20.97
CA VAL A 73 7.84 16.45 -20.78
C VAL A 73 6.87 17.29 -21.62
N PRO A 74 6.10 16.68 -22.55
CA PRO A 74 5.06 17.38 -23.30
C PRO A 74 3.99 17.99 -22.40
N ALA A 75 3.47 19.18 -22.74
CA ALA A 75 2.52 19.92 -21.90
C ALA A 75 1.30 19.10 -21.42
N GLY A 76 0.77 18.19 -22.25
CA GLY A 76 -0.37 17.33 -21.89
C GLY A 76 -0.06 16.18 -20.92
N LYS A 77 1.24 15.94 -20.65
CA LYS A 77 1.74 14.90 -19.73
C LYS A 77 2.39 15.47 -18.48
N ARG A 78 2.48 16.79 -18.36
CA ARG A 78 3.04 17.44 -17.17
C ARG A 78 2.06 17.33 -16.02
N LEU A 79 2.48 16.69 -14.94
CA LEU A 79 1.73 16.60 -13.69
C LEU A 79 2.46 17.34 -12.57
N SER A 80 1.69 17.84 -11.62
CA SER A 80 2.21 18.32 -10.35
C SER A 80 1.24 17.92 -9.24
N GLY A 81 1.75 17.85 -8.02
CA GLY A 81 0.96 17.47 -6.86
C GLY A 81 1.77 17.64 -5.59
N ARG A 82 1.25 17.07 -4.50
CA ARG A 82 1.95 16.98 -3.24
C ARG A 82 2.17 15.52 -2.87
N GLY A 83 3.26 15.25 -2.16
CA GLY A 83 3.68 13.90 -1.81
C GLY A 83 4.12 13.78 -0.36
N ILE A 84 3.87 12.62 0.22
CA ILE A 84 4.39 12.22 1.53
C ILE A 84 5.61 11.33 1.30
N GLU A 85 6.77 11.71 1.82
CA GLU A 85 7.99 10.90 1.72
C GLU A 85 7.86 9.66 2.61
N VAL A 86 7.85 8.47 2.00
CA VAL A 86 7.74 7.18 2.70
C VAL A 86 9.04 6.39 2.72
N GLY A 87 10.02 6.78 1.91
CA GLY A 87 11.34 6.18 1.92
C GLY A 87 12.39 7.06 1.24
N HIS A 88 13.66 6.80 1.58
CA HIS A 88 14.79 7.54 1.05
C HIS A 88 16.01 6.63 0.95
N ILE A 89 16.68 6.68 -0.19
CA ILE A 89 17.92 5.96 -0.45
C ILE A 89 19.07 6.94 -0.67
N PHE A 90 20.25 6.63 -0.12
CA PHE A 90 21.45 7.45 -0.23
C PHE A 90 22.66 6.58 -0.55
N PHE A 91 23.51 7.03 -1.46
CA PHE A 91 24.89 6.55 -1.58
C PHE A 91 25.86 7.66 -1.15
N PHE A 92 26.65 7.39 -0.11
CA PHE A 92 27.56 8.38 0.50
C PHE A 92 29.02 7.94 0.49
N GLY A 93 29.37 6.97 -0.38
CA GLY A 93 30.74 6.54 -0.59
C GLY A 93 31.44 6.12 0.71
N THR A 94 32.59 6.72 0.98
CA THR A 94 33.43 6.40 2.14
C THR A 94 33.16 7.26 3.38
N LYS A 95 32.18 8.17 3.33
CA LYS A 95 31.96 9.22 4.34
C LYS A 95 32.02 8.73 5.80
N TYR A 96 31.41 7.58 6.08
CA TYR A 96 31.42 6.97 7.42
C TYR A 96 32.50 5.90 7.56
N ALA A 97 32.75 5.13 6.50
CA ALA A 97 33.69 4.02 6.50
C ALA A 97 35.15 4.47 6.75
N GLU A 98 35.56 5.60 6.18
CA GLU A 98 36.92 6.13 6.30
C GLU A 98 37.29 6.54 7.74
N PRO A 99 36.52 7.40 8.45
CA PRO A 99 36.85 7.75 9.84
C PRO A 99 36.70 6.57 10.83
N LEU A 100 35.95 5.53 10.47
CA LEU A 100 35.79 4.32 11.28
C LEU A 100 36.83 3.22 10.97
N GLY A 101 37.67 3.42 9.95
CA GLY A 101 38.69 2.45 9.55
C GLY A 101 38.12 1.17 8.93
N CYS A 102 36.96 1.23 8.27
CA CYS A 102 36.32 0.08 7.64
C CYS A 102 36.99 -0.25 6.29
N VAL A 103 38.02 -1.11 6.34
CA VAL A 103 38.81 -1.52 5.17
C VAL A 103 38.66 -2.99 4.84
N VAL A 104 38.77 -3.32 3.55
CA VAL A 104 38.82 -4.68 3.00
C VAL A 104 40.00 -4.81 2.03
N GLN A 105 40.40 -6.03 1.67
CA GLN A 105 41.36 -6.25 0.58
C GLN A 105 40.60 -6.40 -0.73
N ASP A 106 41.04 -5.70 -1.78
CA ASP A 106 40.56 -5.91 -3.14
C ASP A 106 41.15 -7.19 -3.77
N GLU A 107 40.78 -7.47 -5.03
CA GLU A 107 41.27 -8.64 -5.77
C GLU A 107 42.80 -8.66 -5.96
N ALA A 108 43.44 -7.49 -5.89
CA ALA A 108 44.90 -7.36 -5.95
C ALA A 108 45.57 -7.43 -4.57
N GLY A 109 44.81 -7.64 -3.49
CA GLY A 109 45.28 -7.70 -2.11
C GLY A 109 45.56 -6.31 -1.49
N LYS A 110 45.15 -5.22 -2.15
CA LYS A 110 45.35 -3.85 -1.65
C LYS A 110 44.24 -3.51 -0.66
N SER A 111 44.62 -2.88 0.45
CA SER A 111 43.65 -2.35 1.42
C SER A 111 42.89 -1.16 0.80
N VAL A 112 41.56 -1.29 0.74
CA VAL A 112 40.63 -0.27 0.25
C VAL A 112 39.52 -0.03 1.26
N THR A 113 39.06 1.22 1.38
CA THR A 113 37.91 1.57 2.23
C THR A 113 36.62 1.19 1.52
N ILE A 114 35.66 0.59 2.24
CA ILE A 114 34.37 0.23 1.64
C ILE A 114 33.57 1.47 1.23
N HIS A 115 32.83 1.36 0.14
CA HIS A 115 31.79 2.33 -0.23
C HIS A 115 30.46 1.87 0.35
N SER A 116 29.60 2.82 0.72
CA SER A 116 28.40 2.54 1.49
C SER A 116 27.25 3.48 1.15
N GLY A 117 26.04 3.01 1.47
CA GLY A 117 24.79 3.72 1.34
C GLY A 117 23.82 3.34 2.46
N SER A 118 22.68 4.01 2.52
CA SER A 118 21.60 3.72 3.45
C SER A 118 20.25 3.74 2.76
N TYR A 119 19.35 2.87 3.20
CA TYR A 119 18.00 2.73 2.66
C TYR A 119 17.02 2.80 3.84
N GLY A 120 16.22 3.85 3.89
CA GLY A 120 15.25 4.10 4.96
C GLY A 120 13.82 3.96 4.44
N VAL A 121 12.99 3.25 5.19
CA VAL A 121 11.54 3.17 4.97
C VAL A 121 10.82 3.61 6.25
N GLY A 122 9.94 4.59 6.14
CA GLY A 122 9.13 5.08 7.24
C GLY A 122 7.97 4.13 7.56
N VAL A 123 8.24 2.97 8.17
CA VAL A 123 7.22 1.93 8.39
C VAL A 123 5.98 2.44 9.15
N SER A 124 6.17 3.20 10.23
CA SER A 124 5.04 3.80 10.95
C SER A 124 4.35 4.93 10.16
N ARG A 125 5.10 5.62 9.29
CA ARG A 125 4.59 6.70 8.43
C ARG A 125 3.71 6.17 7.31
N LEU A 126 4.01 4.99 6.78
CA LEU A 126 3.23 4.33 5.73
C LEU A 126 1.76 4.19 6.10
N ALA A 127 1.44 3.87 7.36
CA ALA A 127 0.04 3.76 7.78
C ALA A 127 -0.75 5.05 7.56
N GLY A 128 -0.17 6.21 7.91
CA GLY A 128 -0.79 7.51 7.65
C GLY A 128 -0.84 7.84 6.16
N ALA A 129 0.25 7.61 5.44
CA ALA A 129 0.33 7.88 4.00
C ALA A 129 -0.69 7.07 3.19
N ILE A 130 -0.92 5.79 3.55
CA ILE A 130 -1.94 4.94 2.93
C ILE A 130 -3.34 5.50 3.20
N ILE A 131 -3.64 5.91 4.43
CA ILE A 131 -4.95 6.48 4.77
C ILE A 131 -5.18 7.79 4.00
N GLU A 132 -4.19 8.69 3.96
CA GLU A 132 -4.29 9.95 3.21
C GLU A 132 -4.54 9.70 1.71
N ALA A 133 -3.89 8.69 1.12
CA ALA A 133 -4.08 8.34 -0.29
C ALA A 133 -5.33 7.49 -0.57
N SER A 134 -5.92 6.87 0.46
CA SER A 134 -6.96 5.84 0.30
C SER A 134 -8.03 5.95 1.38
N HIS A 135 -8.89 6.96 1.24
CA HIS A 135 -10.06 7.19 2.09
C HIS A 135 -11.21 7.84 1.29
N ASP A 136 -12.39 7.86 1.91
CA ASP A 136 -13.54 8.65 1.46
C ASP A 136 -14.23 9.30 2.68
N GLU A 137 -15.38 9.95 2.44
CA GLU A 137 -16.19 10.58 3.49
C GLU A 137 -16.69 9.61 4.59
N ALA A 138 -16.72 8.31 4.31
CA ALA A 138 -17.15 7.29 5.27
C ALA A 138 -15.98 6.74 6.11
N GLY A 139 -14.75 6.87 5.63
CA GLY A 139 -13.53 6.55 6.38
C GLY A 139 -12.44 5.91 5.52
N ILE A 140 -11.64 5.05 6.16
CA ILE A 140 -10.46 4.43 5.55
C ILE A 140 -10.88 3.46 4.42
N ILE A 141 -10.02 3.29 3.42
CA ILE A 141 -10.10 2.21 2.43
C ILE A 141 -8.74 1.50 2.42
N TRP A 142 -8.61 0.36 3.11
CA TRP A 142 -7.32 -0.34 3.13
C TRP A 142 -7.08 -1.11 1.82
N PRO A 143 -5.87 -1.02 1.24
CA PRO A 143 -5.40 -2.04 0.32
C PRO A 143 -5.35 -3.40 1.02
N GLU A 144 -5.75 -4.45 0.32
CA GLU A 144 -5.95 -5.77 0.93
C GLU A 144 -4.69 -6.33 1.61
N ALA A 145 -3.52 -6.10 1.02
CA ALA A 145 -2.23 -6.59 1.52
C ALA A 145 -1.81 -6.03 2.89
N VAL A 146 -2.38 -4.89 3.30
CA VAL A 146 -2.03 -4.19 4.55
C VAL A 146 -3.22 -3.99 5.49
N ALA A 147 -4.40 -4.49 5.09
CA ALA A 147 -5.59 -4.41 5.91
C ALA A 147 -5.40 -5.24 7.19
N PRO A 148 -5.85 -4.74 8.38
CA PRO A 148 -5.71 -5.48 9.62
C PRO A 148 -6.55 -6.78 9.62
N PHE A 149 -7.65 -6.77 8.89
CA PHE A 149 -8.48 -7.93 8.59
C PHE A 149 -8.95 -7.82 7.15
N ARG A 150 -8.97 -8.94 6.43
CA ARG A 150 -9.47 -9.00 5.06
C ARG A 150 -10.99 -8.84 5.00
N VAL A 151 -11.69 -9.45 5.94
CA VAL A 151 -13.16 -9.51 5.99
C VAL A 151 -13.69 -8.95 7.31
N GLY A 152 -14.64 -8.02 7.24
CA GLY A 152 -15.54 -7.65 8.33
C GLY A 152 -16.84 -8.46 8.26
N LEU A 153 -17.04 -9.40 9.18
CA LEU A 153 -18.28 -10.17 9.28
C LEU A 153 -19.27 -9.43 10.18
N ILE A 154 -20.44 -9.11 9.65
CA ILE A 154 -21.46 -8.29 10.30
C ILE A 154 -22.71 -9.13 10.57
N ASN A 155 -23.02 -9.35 11.85
CA ASN A 155 -24.30 -9.91 12.27
C ASN A 155 -25.32 -8.77 12.48
N LEU A 156 -26.38 -8.71 11.66
CA LEU A 156 -27.40 -7.67 11.75
C LEU A 156 -28.43 -7.90 12.86
N LYS A 157 -28.43 -9.08 13.51
CA LYS A 157 -29.33 -9.41 14.60
C LYS A 157 -28.63 -10.30 15.65
N SER A 158 -27.56 -9.77 16.23
CA SER A 158 -26.85 -10.43 17.34
C SER A 158 -27.81 -10.88 18.45
N GLY A 159 -27.63 -12.12 18.93
CA GLY A 159 -28.50 -12.76 19.94
C GLY A 159 -29.67 -13.54 19.35
N ASP A 160 -29.88 -13.50 18.03
CA ASP A 160 -30.80 -14.40 17.34
C ASP A 160 -30.07 -15.69 16.95
N ALA A 161 -30.64 -16.83 17.35
CA ALA A 161 -29.98 -18.13 17.25
C ALA A 161 -29.63 -18.53 15.81
N GLU A 162 -30.41 -18.11 14.81
CA GLU A 162 -30.14 -18.45 13.41
C GLU A 162 -29.00 -17.60 12.83
N THR A 163 -28.99 -16.29 13.11
CA THR A 163 -27.91 -15.41 12.66
C THR A 163 -26.59 -15.67 13.39
N ASP A 164 -26.65 -15.92 14.70
CA ASP A 164 -25.45 -16.21 15.48
C ASP A 164 -24.80 -17.51 14.99
N ALA A 165 -25.58 -18.58 14.85
CA ALA A 165 -25.06 -19.86 14.36
C ALA A 165 -24.48 -19.78 12.95
N MET A 166 -25.10 -18.99 12.05
CA MET A 166 -24.57 -18.83 10.70
C MET A 166 -23.30 -17.98 10.67
N CYS A 167 -23.22 -16.90 11.46
CA CYS A 167 -22.01 -16.09 11.56
C CYS A 167 -20.86 -16.90 12.15
N ASP A 168 -21.09 -17.66 13.22
CA ASP A 168 -20.08 -18.52 13.82
C ASP A 168 -19.56 -19.58 12.84
N LYS A 169 -20.46 -20.16 12.04
CA LYS A 169 -20.10 -21.10 10.98
C LYS A 169 -19.18 -20.44 9.94
N ILE A 170 -19.60 -19.31 9.36
CA ILE A 170 -18.82 -18.62 8.31
C ILE A 170 -17.50 -18.09 8.86
N TYR A 171 -17.49 -17.57 10.09
CA TYR A 171 -16.27 -17.18 10.79
C TYR A 171 -15.29 -18.36 10.90
N GLY A 172 -15.78 -19.52 11.34
CA GLY A 172 -14.99 -20.75 11.43
C GLY A 172 -14.45 -21.22 10.07
N GLU A 173 -15.28 -21.21 9.03
CA GLU A 173 -14.87 -21.62 7.68
C GLU A 173 -13.79 -20.70 7.09
N LEU A 174 -13.93 -19.39 7.25
CA LEU A 174 -12.95 -18.40 6.78
C LEU A 174 -11.64 -18.50 7.56
N THR A 175 -11.71 -18.57 8.90
CA THR A 175 -10.51 -18.66 9.74
C THR A 175 -9.75 -19.97 9.55
N ASN A 176 -10.46 -21.10 9.35
CA ASN A 176 -9.84 -22.39 9.00
C ASN A 176 -9.14 -22.38 7.64
N ALA A 177 -9.42 -21.39 6.80
CA ALA A 177 -8.78 -21.20 5.51
C ALA A 177 -7.80 -20.00 5.51
N ASP A 178 -7.28 -19.65 6.69
CA ASP A 178 -6.31 -18.58 6.92
C ASP A 178 -6.74 -17.17 6.48
N VAL A 179 -8.06 -16.94 6.34
CA VAL A 179 -8.61 -15.60 6.09
C VAL A 179 -8.73 -14.84 7.42
N THR A 180 -8.17 -13.64 7.48
CA THR A 180 -8.31 -12.76 8.65
C THR A 180 -9.69 -12.13 8.70
N VAL A 181 -10.45 -12.42 9.76
CA VAL A 181 -11.85 -11.97 9.93
C VAL A 181 -12.02 -11.17 11.20
N LEU A 182 -12.60 -9.98 11.09
CA LEU A 182 -13.15 -9.23 12.21
C LEU A 182 -14.65 -9.50 12.31
N TYR A 183 -15.08 -10.21 13.35
CA TYR A 183 -16.49 -10.46 13.60
C TYR A 183 -17.09 -9.35 14.48
N ASP A 184 -18.09 -8.61 13.95
CA ASP A 184 -18.91 -7.67 14.72
C ASP A 184 -20.20 -8.36 15.19
N ASP A 185 -20.07 -8.97 16.36
CA ASP A 185 -21.10 -9.69 17.12
C ASP A 185 -21.83 -8.80 18.15
N LYS A 186 -21.49 -7.51 18.23
CA LYS A 186 -22.05 -6.60 19.24
C LYS A 186 -23.55 -6.41 19.12
N ASP A 187 -24.23 -6.22 20.25
CA ASP A 187 -25.66 -5.85 20.29
C ASP A 187 -25.85 -4.37 19.91
N ASP A 188 -25.70 -4.10 18.61
CA ASP A 188 -25.82 -2.77 18.01
C ASP A 188 -26.80 -2.82 16.81
N ARG A 189 -27.43 -1.68 16.51
CA ARG A 189 -28.26 -1.54 15.31
C ARG A 189 -27.40 -1.62 14.04
N ALA A 190 -27.98 -2.15 12.97
CA ALA A 190 -27.36 -2.29 11.65
C ALA A 190 -26.60 -1.03 11.18
N GLY A 191 -27.22 0.15 11.27
CA GLY A 191 -26.57 1.41 10.88
C GLY A 191 -25.28 1.72 11.64
N GLY A 192 -25.21 1.38 12.94
CA GLY A 192 -24.00 1.56 13.74
C GLY A 192 -22.89 0.59 13.35
N LYS A 193 -23.24 -0.66 13.02
CA LYS A 193 -22.30 -1.66 12.51
C LYS A 193 -21.73 -1.26 11.15
N PHE A 194 -22.59 -0.81 10.22
CA PHE A 194 -22.13 -0.35 8.90
C PHE A 194 -21.21 0.87 9.00
N ALA A 195 -21.59 1.89 9.77
CA ALA A 195 -20.76 3.08 9.94
C ALA A 195 -19.38 2.74 10.52
N ARG A 196 -19.32 1.81 11.49
CA ARG A 196 -18.06 1.34 12.06
C ARG A 196 -17.19 0.61 11.04
N MET A 197 -17.79 -0.32 10.28
CA MET A 197 -17.06 -1.12 9.28
C MET A 197 -16.57 -0.28 8.10
N ASP A 198 -17.35 0.71 7.68
CA ASP A 198 -16.93 1.69 6.68
C ASP A 198 -15.81 2.59 7.21
N LEU A 199 -15.90 3.03 8.47
CA LEU A 199 -14.90 3.88 9.12
C LEU A 199 -13.53 3.21 9.21
N ILE A 200 -13.47 1.96 9.67
CA ILE A 200 -12.21 1.21 9.83
C ILE A 200 -11.66 0.67 8.50
N GLY A 201 -12.49 0.61 7.46
CA GLY A 201 -12.04 0.43 6.08
C GLY A 201 -11.63 -0.97 5.66
N LEU A 202 -12.20 -2.03 6.26
CA LEU A 202 -11.83 -3.40 5.87
C LEU A 202 -12.23 -3.67 4.40
N PRO A 203 -11.40 -4.36 3.59
CA PRO A 203 -11.61 -4.53 2.16
C PRO A 203 -12.98 -5.12 1.80
N TRP A 204 -13.44 -6.10 2.58
CA TRP A 204 -14.69 -6.81 2.34
C TRP A 204 -15.57 -6.79 3.58
N GLN A 205 -16.87 -6.60 3.39
CA GLN A 205 -17.87 -6.80 4.44
C GLN A 205 -18.80 -7.94 4.04
N VAL A 206 -18.95 -8.93 4.91
CA VAL A 206 -19.92 -10.02 4.77
C VAL A 206 -21.06 -9.75 5.75
N ILE A 207 -22.27 -9.62 5.24
CA ILE A 207 -23.42 -9.13 6.00
C ILE A 207 -24.45 -10.24 6.10
N ILE A 208 -24.76 -10.64 7.33
CA ILE A 208 -25.72 -11.70 7.62
C ILE A 208 -26.88 -11.11 8.42
N GLY A 209 -28.09 -11.34 7.94
CA GLY A 209 -29.30 -10.92 8.64
C GLY A 209 -30.48 -11.84 8.36
N PRO A 210 -31.58 -11.71 9.13
CA PRO A 210 -32.69 -12.66 9.09
C PRO A 210 -33.36 -12.81 7.73
N ARG A 211 -33.35 -11.75 6.90
CA ARG A 211 -33.93 -11.80 5.56
C ARG A 211 -33.05 -12.61 4.60
N GLY A 212 -31.75 -12.31 4.55
CA GLY A 212 -30.80 -13.05 3.71
C GLY A 212 -30.74 -14.53 4.08
N LEU A 213 -30.78 -14.86 5.38
CA LEU A 213 -30.82 -16.24 5.86
C LEU A 213 -32.02 -17.03 5.32
N LYS A 214 -33.22 -16.42 5.30
CA LYS A 214 -34.42 -17.06 4.74
C LYS A 214 -34.28 -17.35 3.25
N ASP A 215 -33.55 -16.50 2.55
CA ASP A 215 -33.30 -16.61 1.12
C ASP A 215 -32.03 -17.43 0.82
N GLY A 216 -31.30 -17.91 1.85
CA GLY A 216 -30.07 -18.70 1.72
C GLY A 216 -28.84 -17.91 1.27
N ILE A 217 -28.81 -16.59 1.50
CA ILE A 217 -27.78 -15.67 1.00
C ILE A 217 -27.16 -14.80 2.10
N ALA A 218 -25.89 -14.45 1.91
CA ALA A 218 -25.23 -13.31 2.56
C ALA A 218 -25.04 -12.19 1.53
N GLU A 219 -25.03 -10.94 1.99
CA GLU A 219 -24.63 -9.81 1.15
C GLU A 219 -23.13 -9.55 1.35
N VAL A 220 -22.37 -9.45 0.26
CA VAL A 220 -20.95 -9.11 0.27
C VAL A 220 -20.77 -7.74 -0.33
N LYS A 221 -20.08 -6.85 0.39
CA LYS A 221 -19.74 -5.49 -0.06
C LYS A 221 -18.23 -5.35 -0.23
N ASN A 222 -17.79 -4.80 -1.36
CA ASN A 222 -16.43 -4.30 -1.52
C ASN A 222 -16.33 -2.87 -0.96
N ARG A 223 -15.41 -2.60 -0.03
CA ARG A 223 -15.28 -1.30 0.63
C ARG A 223 -14.79 -0.20 -0.31
N ALA A 224 -13.90 -0.52 -1.25
CA ALA A 224 -13.32 0.45 -2.17
C ALA A 224 -14.31 0.91 -3.24
N THR A 225 -15.08 -0.01 -3.81
CA THR A 225 -16.04 0.31 -4.90
C THR A 225 -17.46 0.59 -4.39
N GLY A 226 -17.79 0.11 -3.19
CA GLY A 226 -19.15 0.14 -2.65
C GLY A 226 -20.10 -0.87 -3.30
N GLU A 227 -19.63 -1.66 -4.26
CA GLU A 227 -20.43 -2.69 -4.92
C GLU A 227 -20.90 -3.75 -3.93
N ARG A 228 -22.14 -4.20 -4.13
CA ARG A 228 -22.80 -5.21 -3.31
C ARG A 228 -23.32 -6.33 -4.18
N GLU A 229 -23.17 -7.55 -3.71
CA GLU A 229 -23.67 -8.76 -4.36
C GLU A 229 -24.21 -9.74 -3.32
N ASN A 230 -25.20 -10.52 -3.73
CA ASN A 230 -25.72 -11.61 -2.92
C ASN A 230 -24.97 -12.89 -3.26
N VAL A 231 -24.40 -13.54 -2.25
CA VAL A 231 -23.66 -14.79 -2.36
C VAL A 231 -24.39 -15.87 -1.57
N LEU A 232 -24.50 -17.07 -2.12
CA LEU A 232 -25.07 -18.21 -1.39
C LEU A 232 -24.24 -18.48 -0.13
N LEU A 233 -24.90 -18.77 0.99
CA LEU A 233 -24.23 -18.91 2.29
C LEU A 233 -23.11 -19.96 2.28
N ASP A 234 -23.27 -21.04 1.52
CA ASP A 234 -22.29 -22.12 1.36
C ASP A 234 -21.13 -21.78 0.41
N GLN A 235 -21.21 -20.67 -0.32
CA GLN A 235 -20.19 -20.18 -1.24
C GLN A 235 -19.37 -19.01 -0.69
N VAL A 236 -19.78 -18.44 0.46
CA VAL A 236 -19.10 -17.28 1.05
C VAL A 236 -17.63 -17.58 1.33
N ALA A 237 -17.31 -18.71 1.96
CA ALA A 237 -15.92 -19.08 2.26
C ALA A 237 -15.10 -19.28 0.98
N ALA A 238 -15.66 -19.98 -0.01
CA ALA A 238 -15.03 -20.23 -1.31
C ALA A 238 -14.63 -18.93 -2.05
N ARG A 239 -15.41 -17.86 -1.87
CA ARG A 239 -15.12 -16.56 -2.49
C ARG A 239 -13.78 -15.97 -2.03
N PHE A 240 -13.41 -16.17 -0.76
CA PHE A 240 -12.20 -15.58 -0.17
C PHE A 240 -11.05 -16.58 -0.05
N THR A 241 -11.21 -17.78 -0.57
CA THR A 241 -10.21 -18.85 -0.48
C THR A 241 -9.76 -19.19 -1.89
N ASN A 242 -8.87 -18.36 -2.42
CA ASN A 242 -8.08 -18.58 -3.64
C ASN A 242 -6.75 -17.84 -3.50
#